data_AF-W1QEV9-F1
#
_entry.id   AF-W1QEV9-F1
#
_cell.length_a   1.000
_cell.length_b   1.000
_cell.length_c   1.000
_cell.angle_alpha   90.00
_cell.angle_beta   90.00
_cell.angle_gamma   90.00
#
_symmetry.space_group_name_H-M   'P 1'
#
loop_
_entity.id
_entity.type
_entity.pdbx_description
1 polymer ?
#
loop_
_entity_poly.entity_id
_entity_poly.type
_entity_poly.pdbx_seq_one_letter_code
_entity_poly.pdbx_strand_id
1 'polypeptide(L)'
;MGYPDVIGGVSRKVCSGIYTHSCRFLRAGYFEIGGRMAVISSPQSFIVWSAIPYDEKTINSLNKTMVEGGDLKTDESFVQKVSHLIIPDGEHTMAVQSWKAKFPNIRIVGFEGLKPEIAKVTDIVIPESAAWKILSTDDLSSFGFDETKDVALADARLQFMFWPKVSNKELLVFSEPQKAVFAADVIFNLQHNNRRIPESDLYNEQFEGKEPFHLLQRLFFKNAFSFGTGFNKFLAKRMVADPVSFSPAFKELLAKWDPTKIILCHGDVIERDGSAVFRKAFGHVVRD
;
A
#
# COMPACT_ATOMS: atom_id res chain seq x y z
N MET A 1 -6.59 -7.25 -16.88
CA MET A 1 -6.13 -6.28 -15.87
C MET A 1 -4.75 -5.86 -16.29
N GLY A 2 -4.39 -4.58 -16.21
CA GLY A 2 -3.06 -4.19 -16.66
C GLY A 2 -2.75 -2.72 -16.47
N TYR A 3 -1.46 -2.46 -16.38
CA TYR A 3 -0.86 -1.15 -16.58
C TYR A 3 -0.95 -0.77 -18.06
N PRO A 4 -1.00 0.52 -18.39
CA PRO A 4 -0.88 0.98 -19.77
C PRO A 4 0.52 0.65 -20.34
N ASP A 5 0.62 0.56 -21.67
CA ASP A 5 1.90 0.28 -22.36
C ASP A 5 2.99 1.31 -22.01
N VAL A 6 2.57 2.57 -21.80
CA VAL A 6 3.39 3.62 -21.20
C VAL A 6 2.81 3.93 -19.82
N ILE A 7 3.53 3.55 -18.76
CA ILE A 7 3.05 3.67 -17.37
C ILE A 7 2.65 5.12 -17.06
N GLY A 8 3.47 6.09 -17.47
CA GLY A 8 3.23 7.52 -17.21
C GLY A 8 3.07 7.78 -15.71
N GLY A 9 2.28 8.79 -15.34
CA GLY A 9 1.90 9.03 -13.95
C GLY A 9 2.67 10.17 -13.26
N VAL A 10 2.48 10.26 -11.95
CA VAL A 10 2.94 11.37 -11.12
C VAL A 10 3.69 10.84 -9.92
N SER A 11 4.92 11.33 -9.72
CA SER A 11 5.68 11.12 -8.48
C SER A 11 5.44 12.25 -7.49
N ARG A 12 5.39 11.93 -6.21
CA ARG A 12 5.17 12.90 -5.14
C ARG A 12 5.85 12.50 -3.84
N LYS A 13 6.37 13.49 -3.12
CA LYS A 13 6.71 13.38 -1.69
C LYS A 13 5.44 13.52 -0.85
N VAL A 14 5.02 12.45 -0.18
CA VAL A 14 3.84 12.49 0.71
C VAL A 14 4.20 13.15 2.03
N CYS A 15 5.31 12.75 2.61
CA CYS A 15 5.92 13.35 3.78
C CYS A 15 7.42 13.02 3.81
N SER A 16 8.14 13.44 4.84
CA SER A 16 9.57 13.10 4.97
C SER A 16 9.76 11.58 4.99
N GLY A 17 10.59 11.06 4.09
CA GLY A 17 10.87 9.63 3.98
C GLY A 17 9.80 8.77 3.31
N ILE A 18 8.70 9.34 2.79
CA ILE A 18 7.70 8.58 2.02
C ILE A 18 7.42 9.27 0.68
N TYR A 19 7.71 8.55 -0.39
CA TYR A 19 7.46 8.95 -1.77
C TYR A 19 6.49 7.98 -2.41
N THR A 20 5.72 8.48 -3.37
CA THR A 20 4.78 7.66 -4.12
C THR A 20 4.92 7.95 -5.60
N HIS A 21 4.61 6.94 -6.41
CA HIS A 21 4.36 7.11 -7.83
C HIS A 21 2.99 6.53 -8.14
N SER A 22 2.12 7.38 -8.68
CA SER A 22 0.72 7.13 -8.94
C SER A 22 0.50 7.09 -10.46
N CYS A 23 -0.09 6.02 -10.98
CA CYS A 23 -0.30 5.82 -12.41
C CYS A 23 -1.70 5.26 -12.69
N ARG A 24 -2.08 5.24 -13.98
CA ARG A 24 -3.34 4.65 -14.41
C ARG A 24 -3.24 3.12 -14.37
N PHE A 25 -4.37 2.47 -14.09
CA PHE A 25 -4.47 1.02 -14.09
C PHE A 25 -5.91 0.57 -14.31
N LEU A 26 -6.07 -0.49 -15.12
CA LEU A 26 -7.36 -1.07 -15.48
C LEU A 26 -7.58 -2.42 -14.80
N ARG A 27 -8.62 -2.54 -13.97
CA ARG A 27 -9.16 -3.82 -13.51
C ARG A 27 -10.14 -4.36 -14.54
N ALA A 28 -10.05 -5.66 -14.83
CA ALA A 28 -10.87 -6.37 -15.80
C ALA A 28 -10.89 -5.77 -17.24
N GLY A 29 -10.01 -4.81 -17.56
CA GLY A 29 -9.92 -4.16 -18.87
C GLY A 29 -10.81 -2.93 -19.06
N TYR A 30 -11.61 -2.55 -18.05
CA TYR A 30 -12.58 -1.45 -18.19
C TYR A 30 -12.79 -0.60 -16.93
N PHE A 31 -12.34 -1.05 -15.75
CA PHE A 31 -12.45 -0.26 -14.52
C PHE A 31 -11.14 0.46 -14.21
N GLU A 32 -11.16 1.79 -14.34
CA GLU A 32 -10.03 2.66 -14.03
C GLU A 32 -9.92 2.91 -12.53
N ILE A 33 -9.14 2.07 -11.84
CA ILE A 33 -8.94 2.18 -10.39
C ILE A 33 -7.57 2.76 -10.02
N GLY A 34 -6.70 2.96 -11.02
CA GLY A 34 -5.36 3.51 -10.84
C GLY A 34 -4.43 2.56 -10.08
N GLY A 35 -3.17 2.92 -9.90
CA GLY A 35 -2.20 2.07 -9.21
C GLY A 35 -1.12 2.92 -8.57
N ARG A 36 -0.54 2.42 -7.46
CA ARG A 36 0.49 3.13 -6.72
C ARG A 36 1.61 2.19 -6.26
N MET A 37 2.82 2.69 -6.44
CA MET A 37 4.01 2.24 -5.72
C MET A 37 4.41 3.30 -4.71
N ALA A 38 4.89 2.86 -3.54
CA ALA A 38 5.52 3.74 -2.57
C ALA A 38 6.99 3.36 -2.35
N VAL A 39 7.80 4.36 -2.04
CA VAL A 39 9.21 4.23 -1.66
C VAL A 39 9.35 4.83 -0.27
N ILE A 40 9.83 4.01 0.66
CA ILE A 40 10.08 4.37 2.05
C ILE A 40 11.59 4.52 2.23
N SER A 41 12.03 5.68 2.72
CA SER A 41 13.43 5.95 3.02
C SER A 41 13.84 5.27 4.33
N SER A 42 14.99 4.62 4.29
CA SER A 42 15.76 4.14 5.43
C SER A 42 17.14 4.82 5.36
N PRO A 43 17.90 5.00 6.47
CA PRO A 43 19.10 5.83 6.50
C PRO A 43 20.13 5.59 5.39
N GLN A 44 20.24 4.36 4.88
CA GLN A 44 21.21 4.00 3.82
C GLN A 44 20.57 3.29 2.62
N SER A 45 19.26 3.06 2.62
CA SER A 45 18.59 2.27 1.59
C SER A 45 17.13 2.66 1.41
N PHE A 46 16.47 2.05 0.44
CA PHE A 46 15.06 2.28 0.15
C PHE A 46 14.27 0.98 0.17
N ILE A 47 13.02 1.08 0.61
CA ILE A 47 12.07 -0.03 0.65
C ILE A 47 10.95 0.31 -0.32
N VAL A 48 10.68 -0.59 -1.26
CA VAL A 48 9.57 -0.47 -2.20
C VAL A 48 8.36 -1.19 -1.62
N TRP A 49 7.20 -0.54 -1.62
CA TRP A 49 5.92 -1.13 -1.26
C TRP A 49 4.97 -1.06 -2.45
N SER A 50 4.29 -2.18 -2.76
CA SER A 50 3.40 -2.30 -3.93
C SER A 50 4.10 -1.94 -5.24
N ALA A 51 5.09 -2.75 -5.64
CA ALA A 51 5.86 -2.45 -6.85
C ALA A 51 4.96 -2.38 -8.10
N ILE A 52 5.10 -1.31 -8.87
CA ILE A 52 4.59 -1.24 -10.25
C ILE A 52 5.67 -1.73 -11.22
N PRO A 53 5.32 -2.13 -12.47
CA PRO A 53 6.31 -2.58 -13.44
C PRO A 53 7.43 -1.56 -13.62
N TYR A 54 8.66 -2.05 -13.79
CA TYR A 54 9.81 -1.19 -13.93
C TYR A 54 9.72 -0.38 -15.23
N ASP A 55 9.77 0.95 -15.12
CA ASP A 55 9.84 1.88 -16.24
C ASP A 55 10.82 3.02 -15.92
N GLU A 56 11.71 3.33 -16.87
CA GLU A 56 12.78 4.32 -16.63
C GLU A 56 12.23 5.73 -16.37
N LYS A 57 11.11 6.12 -16.99
CA LYS A 57 10.51 7.44 -16.76
C LYS A 57 9.91 7.51 -15.36
N THR A 58 9.24 6.45 -14.92
CA THR A 58 8.75 6.29 -13.54
C THR A 58 9.90 6.41 -12.54
N ILE A 59 11.01 5.68 -12.75
CA ILE A 59 12.18 5.73 -11.86
C ILE A 59 12.81 7.11 -11.85
N ASN A 60 13.00 7.75 -13.00
CA ASN A 60 13.57 9.10 -13.09
C ASN A 60 12.68 10.16 -12.42
N SER A 61 11.36 10.05 -12.57
CA SER A 61 10.40 10.91 -11.88
C SER A 61 10.49 10.78 -10.36
N LEU A 62 10.61 9.54 -9.84
CA LEU A 62 10.85 9.28 -8.42
C LEU A 62 12.22 9.81 -7.96
N ASN A 63 13.31 9.52 -8.68
CA ASN A 63 14.64 10.03 -8.36
C ASN A 63 14.61 11.56 -8.20
N LYS A 64 14.05 12.27 -9.19
CA LYS A 64 13.91 13.74 -9.15
C LYS A 64 13.15 14.20 -7.89
N THR A 65 12.01 13.58 -7.61
CA THR A 65 11.20 13.92 -6.44
C THR A 65 11.94 13.66 -5.12
N MET A 66 12.73 12.60 -5.05
CA MET A 66 13.51 12.22 -3.86
C MET A 66 14.73 13.12 -3.66
N VAL A 67 15.34 13.61 -4.76
CA VAL A 67 16.40 14.63 -4.73
C VAL A 67 15.86 15.96 -4.22
N GLU A 68 14.74 16.43 -4.78
CA GLU A 68 14.04 17.63 -4.29
C GLU A 68 13.57 17.46 -2.84
N GLY A 69 13.22 16.23 -2.45
CA GLY A 69 12.84 15.85 -1.11
C GLY A 69 14.00 15.75 -0.11
N GLY A 70 15.25 15.73 -0.57
CA GLY A 70 16.45 15.64 0.26
C GLY A 70 16.85 14.23 0.74
N ASP A 71 16.14 13.19 0.28
CA ASP A 71 16.43 11.79 0.69
C ASP A 71 17.32 11.05 -0.33
N LEU A 72 17.62 11.66 -1.48
CA LEU A 72 18.50 11.11 -2.52
C LEU A 72 19.45 12.20 -3.03
N LYS A 73 20.69 11.85 -3.40
CA LYS A 73 21.62 12.81 -4.02
C LYS A 73 21.38 12.89 -5.53
N THR A 74 21.72 14.03 -6.13
CA THR A 74 21.46 14.35 -7.55
C THR A 74 22.05 13.35 -8.54
N ASP A 75 23.15 12.70 -8.18
CA ASP A 75 23.89 11.72 -8.99
C ASP A 75 23.55 10.26 -8.67
N GLU A 76 22.59 10.03 -7.77
CA GLU A 76 22.18 8.70 -7.32
C GLU A 76 20.82 8.32 -7.88
N SER A 77 20.56 7.00 -7.94
CA SER A 77 19.22 6.48 -8.15
C SER A 77 18.78 5.61 -7.00
N PHE A 78 17.55 5.80 -6.52
CA PHE A 78 17.04 5.03 -5.38
C PHE A 78 17.07 3.52 -5.66
N VAL A 79 16.83 3.10 -6.91
CA VAL A 79 16.83 1.67 -7.29
C VAL A 79 18.19 0.98 -7.12
N GLN A 80 19.29 1.74 -7.12
CA GLN A 80 20.63 1.19 -6.84
C GLN A 80 20.81 0.87 -5.35
N LYS A 81 19.93 1.41 -4.50
CA LYS A 81 19.95 1.28 -3.04
C LYS A 81 18.67 0.65 -2.50
N VAL A 82 17.83 0.05 -3.35
CA VAL A 82 16.65 -0.68 -2.88
C VAL A 82 17.12 -1.95 -2.18
N SER A 83 16.74 -2.08 -0.92
CA SER A 83 17.05 -3.24 -0.09
C SER A 83 15.88 -4.22 -0.05
N HIS A 84 14.65 -3.71 -0.06
CA HIS A 84 13.44 -4.51 0.13
C HIS A 84 12.33 -4.18 -0.84
N LEU A 85 11.50 -5.20 -1.12
CA LEU A 85 10.21 -5.08 -1.77
C LEU A 85 9.16 -5.75 -0.90
N ILE A 86 8.11 -5.01 -0.53
CA ILE A 86 6.99 -5.51 0.27
C ILE A 86 5.78 -5.74 -0.64
N ILE A 87 5.29 -6.98 -0.64
CA ILE A 87 4.06 -7.39 -1.32
C ILE A 87 2.89 -7.10 -0.39
N PRO A 88 1.96 -6.19 -0.77
CA PRO A 88 0.97 -5.71 0.18
C PRO A 88 -0.29 -6.59 0.22
N ASP A 89 -0.62 -7.29 -0.87
CA ASP A 89 -1.71 -8.24 -0.95
C ASP A 89 -1.50 -9.26 -2.10
N GLY A 90 -2.46 -10.16 -2.31
CA GLY A 90 -2.38 -11.23 -3.31
C GLY A 90 -2.51 -10.77 -4.76
N GLU A 91 -3.03 -9.56 -5.00
CA GLU A 91 -3.28 -9.00 -6.33
C GLU A 91 -2.12 -8.10 -6.81
N HIS A 92 -1.38 -7.49 -5.88
CA HIS A 92 -0.26 -6.58 -6.12
C HIS A 92 1.08 -7.31 -6.29
N THR A 93 1.05 -8.43 -7.04
CA THR A 93 2.22 -9.29 -7.27
C THR A 93 2.81 -9.17 -8.68
N MET A 94 2.14 -8.46 -9.59
CA MET A 94 2.46 -8.44 -11.03
C MET A 94 3.90 -8.00 -11.35
N ALA A 95 4.48 -7.09 -10.56
CA ALA A 95 5.82 -6.58 -10.82
C ALA A 95 6.92 -7.35 -10.08
N VAL A 96 6.59 -8.19 -9.10
CA VAL A 96 7.54 -8.77 -8.14
C VAL A 96 8.67 -9.55 -8.84
N GLN A 97 8.32 -10.44 -9.78
CA GLN A 97 9.33 -11.24 -10.49
C GLN A 97 10.24 -10.38 -11.36
N SER A 98 9.69 -9.38 -12.05
CA SER A 98 10.48 -8.47 -12.88
C SER A 98 11.47 -7.64 -12.05
N TRP A 99 11.06 -7.22 -10.85
CA TRP A 99 11.91 -6.51 -9.91
C TRP A 99 13.00 -7.43 -9.35
N LYS A 100 12.68 -8.66 -8.93
CA LYS A 100 13.69 -9.62 -8.46
C LYS A 100 14.69 -9.99 -9.56
N ALA A 101 14.23 -10.16 -10.80
CA ALA A 101 15.11 -10.44 -11.93
C ALA A 101 16.07 -9.27 -12.21
N LYS A 102 15.58 -8.02 -12.11
CA LYS A 102 16.39 -6.82 -12.35
C LYS A 102 17.31 -6.47 -11.19
N PHE A 103 16.87 -6.73 -9.96
CA PHE A 103 17.61 -6.45 -8.73
C PHE A 103 17.69 -7.73 -7.88
N PRO A 104 18.57 -8.70 -8.22
CA PRO A 104 18.59 -10.02 -7.60
C PRO A 104 18.78 -10.02 -6.07
N ASN A 105 19.42 -8.98 -5.55
CA ASN A 105 19.75 -8.85 -4.13
C ASN A 105 18.63 -8.25 -3.28
N ILE A 106 17.54 -7.75 -3.87
CA ILE A 106 16.42 -7.23 -3.07
C ILE A 106 15.82 -8.37 -2.27
N ARG A 107 15.48 -8.10 -1.00
CA ARG A 107 14.75 -9.05 -0.17
C ARG A 107 13.25 -8.79 -0.29
N ILE A 108 12.49 -9.84 -0.55
CA ILE A 108 11.05 -9.74 -0.76
C ILE A 108 10.34 -10.16 0.53
N VAL A 109 9.52 -9.26 1.06
CA VAL A 109 8.63 -9.51 2.19
C VAL A 109 7.23 -9.79 1.67
N GLY A 110 6.65 -10.89 2.11
CA GLY A 110 5.30 -11.31 1.74
C GLY A 110 4.67 -12.14 2.84
N PHE A 111 3.69 -12.95 2.46
CA PHE A 111 2.87 -13.69 3.40
C PHE A 111 2.41 -15.03 2.81
N GLU A 112 1.84 -15.86 3.67
CA GLU A 112 1.34 -17.18 3.30
C GLU A 112 0.10 -17.11 2.38
N GLY A 113 0.14 -17.91 1.30
CA GLY A 113 -0.92 -17.96 0.30
C GLY A 113 -0.70 -17.07 -0.92
N LEU A 114 0.50 -16.51 -1.08
CA LEU A 114 0.96 -16.00 -2.37
C LEU A 114 1.01 -17.13 -3.42
N LYS A 115 0.87 -16.76 -4.70
CA LYS A 115 0.96 -17.73 -5.81
C LYS A 115 2.33 -18.44 -5.78
N PRO A 116 2.41 -19.73 -6.15
CA PRO A 116 3.64 -20.51 -6.01
C PRO A 116 4.88 -19.87 -6.65
N GLU A 117 4.72 -19.22 -7.80
CA GLU A 117 5.79 -18.54 -8.52
C GLU A 117 6.30 -17.26 -7.85
N ILE A 118 5.47 -16.64 -6.99
CA ILE A 118 5.83 -15.48 -6.17
C ILE A 118 6.40 -15.93 -4.83
N ALA A 119 5.80 -16.94 -4.22
CA ALA A 119 6.28 -17.53 -2.96
C ALA A 119 7.74 -18.03 -3.09
N LYS A 120 8.11 -18.61 -4.24
CA LYS A 120 9.49 -19.07 -4.52
C LYS A 120 10.55 -17.97 -4.48
N VAL A 121 10.17 -16.72 -4.74
CA VAL A 121 11.09 -15.57 -4.74
C VAL A 121 10.92 -14.70 -3.49
N THR A 122 10.05 -15.10 -2.56
CA THR A 122 9.79 -14.36 -1.31
C THR A 122 10.78 -14.81 -0.25
N ASP A 123 11.50 -13.87 0.35
CA ASP A 123 12.59 -14.14 1.29
C ASP A 123 12.08 -14.17 2.76
N ILE A 124 11.10 -13.33 3.09
CA ILE A 124 10.44 -13.28 4.41
C ILE A 124 8.95 -13.56 4.20
N VAL A 125 8.44 -14.62 4.83
CA VAL A 125 7.06 -15.09 4.65
C VAL A 125 6.33 -15.05 5.98
N ILE A 126 5.40 -14.11 6.13
CA ILE A 126 4.55 -14.02 7.32
C ILE A 126 3.46 -15.10 7.25
N PRO A 127 3.41 -16.07 8.19
CA PRO A 127 2.44 -17.15 8.17
C PRO A 127 1.07 -16.70 8.65
N GLU A 128 0.02 -17.43 8.26
CA GLU A 128 -1.35 -17.17 8.77
C GLU A 128 -1.45 -17.35 10.28
N SER A 129 -0.60 -18.20 10.88
CA SER A 129 -0.55 -18.42 12.33
C SER A 129 -0.13 -17.19 13.14
N ALA A 130 0.51 -16.20 12.50
CA ALA A 130 0.93 -14.94 13.10
C ALA A 130 -0.03 -13.77 12.84
N ALA A 131 -1.14 -14.01 12.15
CA ALA A 131 -2.10 -12.98 11.74
C ALA A 131 -2.82 -12.29 12.90
N TRP A 132 -3.56 -11.22 12.57
CA TRP A 132 -4.49 -10.51 13.46
C TRP A 132 -3.87 -9.82 14.68
N LYS A 133 -2.55 -9.59 14.65
CA LYS A 133 -1.82 -8.83 15.68
C LYS A 133 -0.70 -8.02 15.04
N ILE A 134 -0.21 -7.01 15.77
CA ILE A 134 1.06 -6.37 15.41
C ILE A 134 2.19 -7.37 15.65
N LEU A 135 3.01 -7.61 14.64
CA LEU A 135 4.15 -8.52 14.74
C LEU A 135 5.28 -7.87 15.55
N SER A 136 5.78 -8.61 16.52
CA SER A 136 7.01 -8.25 17.25
C SER A 136 8.26 -8.57 16.44
N THR A 137 9.40 -8.03 16.86
CA THR A 137 10.70 -8.42 16.28
C THR A 137 10.95 -9.92 16.40
N ASP A 138 10.57 -10.53 17.53
CA ASP A 138 10.70 -11.99 17.74
C ASP A 138 9.83 -12.78 16.76
N ASP A 139 8.61 -12.32 16.49
CA ASP A 139 7.75 -12.92 15.46
C ASP A 139 8.48 -12.86 14.10
N LEU A 140 8.96 -11.69 13.69
CA LEU A 140 9.61 -11.51 12.39
C LEU A 140 10.88 -12.36 12.24
N SER A 141 11.72 -12.44 13.27
CA SER A 141 12.93 -13.27 13.28
C SER A 141 12.62 -14.75 13.03
N SER A 142 11.47 -15.24 13.51
CA SER A 142 11.02 -16.62 13.24
C SER A 142 10.53 -16.86 11.80
N PHE A 143 10.36 -15.80 11.00
CA PHE A 143 9.83 -15.83 9.62
C PHE A 143 10.89 -15.54 8.55
N GLY A 144 12.18 -15.63 8.91
CA GLY A 144 13.29 -15.41 8.00
C GLY A 144 13.84 -13.98 7.98
N PHE A 145 13.35 -13.11 8.87
CA PHE A 145 13.99 -11.82 9.15
C PHE A 145 15.37 -12.04 9.78
N ASP A 146 16.35 -11.32 9.27
CA ASP A 146 17.74 -11.31 9.69
C ASP A 146 18.12 -9.86 10.02
N GLU A 147 18.41 -9.57 11.28
CA GLU A 147 18.70 -8.20 11.74
C GLU A 147 19.79 -7.48 10.94
N THR A 148 20.74 -8.22 10.36
CA THR A 148 21.83 -7.63 9.58
C THR A 148 21.41 -7.34 8.13
N LYS A 149 20.61 -8.21 7.51
CA LYS A 149 20.16 -8.06 6.12
C LYS A 149 18.92 -7.18 6.01
N ASP A 150 18.07 -7.23 7.03
CA ASP A 150 16.76 -6.57 7.08
C ASP A 150 16.77 -5.32 7.97
N VAL A 151 17.97 -4.85 8.36
CA VAL A 151 18.19 -3.62 9.15
C VAL A 151 17.41 -2.43 8.62
N ALA A 152 17.23 -2.35 7.29
CA ALA A 152 16.49 -1.26 6.66
C ALA A 152 15.03 -1.15 7.15
N LEU A 153 14.36 -2.29 7.39
CA LEU A 153 12.99 -2.34 7.90
C LEU A 153 12.93 -1.84 9.35
N ALA A 154 13.92 -2.20 10.17
CA ALA A 154 14.05 -1.77 11.56
C ALA A 154 14.42 -0.29 11.68
N ASP A 155 15.39 0.18 10.89
CA ASP A 155 15.82 1.60 10.85
C ASP A 155 14.69 2.52 10.37
N ALA A 156 13.87 2.04 9.42
CA ALA A 156 12.65 2.74 8.98
C ALA A 156 11.49 2.60 10.00
N ARG A 157 11.69 1.84 11.09
CA ARG A 157 10.72 1.56 12.15
C ARG A 157 9.39 1.08 11.61
N LEU A 158 9.46 0.08 10.72
CA LEU A 158 8.30 -0.55 10.13
C LEU A 158 7.74 -1.64 11.03
N GLN A 159 6.43 -1.63 11.20
CA GLN A 159 5.66 -2.67 11.87
C GLN A 159 4.71 -3.34 10.89
N PHE A 160 4.36 -4.59 11.14
CA PHE A 160 3.57 -5.41 10.23
C PHE A 160 2.34 -5.98 10.93
N MET A 161 1.25 -6.12 10.20
CA MET A 161 0.05 -6.82 10.64
C MET A 161 -0.58 -7.53 9.43
N PHE A 162 -0.81 -8.84 9.54
CA PHE A 162 -1.37 -9.64 8.45
C PHE A 162 -2.84 -9.96 8.68
N TRP A 163 -3.68 -9.69 7.68
CA TRP A 163 -5.12 -9.94 7.65
C TRP A 163 -5.48 -10.97 6.56
N PRO A 164 -5.32 -12.27 6.83
CA PRO A 164 -5.44 -13.34 5.82
C PRO A 164 -6.87 -13.60 5.35
N LYS A 165 -7.88 -13.13 6.08
CA LYS A 165 -9.31 -13.32 5.73
C LYS A 165 -10.01 -12.00 5.37
N VAL A 166 -9.24 -11.05 4.86
CA VAL A 166 -9.73 -9.93 4.05
C VAL A 166 -9.54 -10.32 2.58
N SER A 167 -10.43 -9.88 1.67
CA SER A 167 -10.56 -10.45 0.31
C SER A 167 -9.26 -10.76 -0.45
N ASN A 168 -8.25 -9.90 -0.39
CA ASN A 168 -6.99 -10.10 -1.11
C ASN A 168 -5.84 -10.62 -0.24
N LYS A 169 -6.09 -10.98 1.03
CA LYS A 169 -5.07 -11.23 2.06
C LYS A 169 -4.12 -10.03 2.24
N GLU A 170 -4.38 -9.21 3.24
CA GLU A 170 -3.77 -7.88 3.31
C GLU A 170 -2.61 -7.87 4.31
N LEU A 171 -1.41 -7.52 3.85
CA LEU A 171 -0.25 -7.24 4.70
C LEU A 171 -0.14 -5.73 4.91
N LEU A 172 -0.62 -5.29 6.07
CA LEU A 172 -0.48 -3.90 6.49
C LEU A 172 0.94 -3.63 6.97
N VAL A 173 1.46 -2.49 6.56
CA VAL A 173 2.75 -1.97 7.04
C VAL A 173 2.51 -0.63 7.71
N PHE A 174 3.07 -0.41 8.89
CA PHE A 174 3.00 0.86 9.58
C PHE A 174 4.38 1.46 9.74
N SER A 175 4.52 2.70 9.31
CA SER A 175 5.71 3.51 9.52
C SER A 175 5.48 4.43 10.71
N GLU A 176 6.16 4.12 11.81
CA GLU A 176 5.98 4.81 13.09
C GLU A 176 6.34 6.31 13.04
N PRO A 177 7.50 6.72 12.48
CA PRO A 177 7.91 8.13 12.50
C PRO A 177 6.96 9.02 11.69
N GLN A 178 6.41 8.50 10.60
CA GLN A 178 5.52 9.21 9.70
C GLN A 178 4.03 9.10 10.08
N LYS A 179 3.71 8.24 11.06
CA LYS A 179 2.34 7.86 11.45
C LYS A 179 1.50 7.50 10.23
N ALA A 180 2.07 6.68 9.34
CA ALA A 180 1.48 6.29 8.07
C ALA A 180 1.30 4.77 7.99
N VAL A 181 0.09 4.33 7.65
CA VAL A 181 -0.17 2.92 7.36
C VAL A 181 -0.31 2.72 5.85
N PHE A 182 0.34 1.69 5.35
CA PHE A 182 0.23 1.20 3.99
C PHE A 182 -0.78 0.05 3.99
N ALA A 183 -1.91 0.26 3.32
CA ALA A 183 -3.13 -0.55 3.53
C ALA A 183 -3.71 -1.20 2.26
N ALA A 184 -2.92 -1.27 1.19
CA ALA A 184 -3.25 -1.90 -0.10
C ALA A 184 -4.69 -1.63 -0.54
N ASP A 185 -5.53 -2.67 -0.56
CA ASP A 185 -6.89 -2.71 -1.08
C ASP A 185 -7.95 -2.75 0.01
N VAL A 186 -7.53 -2.71 1.29
CA VAL A 186 -8.46 -2.55 2.42
C VAL A 186 -9.31 -1.30 2.23
N ILE A 187 -8.71 -0.23 1.69
CA ILE A 187 -9.36 1.07 1.50
C ILE A 187 -9.10 1.57 0.10
N PHE A 188 -10.18 1.89 -0.62
CA PHE A 188 -10.15 2.62 -1.89
C PHE A 188 -10.55 4.07 -1.64
N ASN A 189 -9.79 5.02 -2.18
CA ASN A 189 -10.05 6.46 -2.04
C ASN A 189 -10.19 7.14 -3.41
N LEU A 190 -11.06 6.57 -4.25
CA LEU A 190 -11.31 7.09 -5.60
C LEU A 190 -12.21 8.33 -5.52
N GLN A 191 -11.68 9.49 -5.91
CA GLN A 191 -12.41 10.75 -5.82
C GLN A 191 -13.44 10.89 -6.95
N HIS A 192 -14.60 11.46 -6.63
CA HIS A 192 -15.63 11.82 -7.61
C HIS A 192 -16.03 13.29 -7.41
N ASN A 193 -16.26 14.04 -8.50
CA ASN A 193 -16.84 15.39 -8.56
C ASN A 193 -16.74 16.29 -7.30
N ASN A 194 -15.90 17.34 -7.28
CA ASN A 194 -15.89 18.46 -6.30
C ASN A 194 -15.99 18.10 -4.79
N ARG A 195 -15.92 16.82 -4.42
CA ARG A 195 -16.03 16.31 -3.06
C ARG A 195 -14.90 15.32 -2.87
N ARG A 196 -13.88 15.77 -2.16
CA ARG A 196 -12.79 14.91 -1.71
C ARG A 196 -13.27 14.14 -0.48
N ILE A 197 -13.35 12.81 -0.53
CA ILE A 197 -13.85 11.99 0.57
C ILE A 197 -12.86 10.85 0.85
N PRO A 198 -12.04 10.93 1.93
CA PRO A 198 -11.79 12.07 2.80
C PRO A 198 -11.09 13.22 2.06
N GLU A 199 -11.01 14.37 2.73
CA GLU A 199 -10.31 15.54 2.21
C GLU A 199 -8.85 15.19 1.90
N SER A 200 -8.52 15.17 0.61
CA SER A 200 -7.15 15.18 0.10
C SER A 200 -6.97 16.50 -0.64
N ASP A 201 -5.78 17.09 -0.54
CA ASP A 201 -5.45 18.28 -1.35
C ASP A 201 -5.34 17.94 -2.84
N LEU A 202 -5.20 16.65 -3.14
CA LEU A 202 -5.15 16.09 -4.47
C LEU A 202 -6.53 15.61 -4.90
N TYR A 203 -6.75 15.62 -6.21
CA TYR A 203 -7.96 15.07 -6.82
C TYR A 203 -7.51 14.09 -7.89
N ASN A 204 -7.83 12.81 -7.73
CA ASN A 204 -7.57 11.77 -8.72
C ASN A 204 -6.12 11.79 -9.23
N GLU A 205 -5.16 11.71 -8.32
CA GLU A 205 -3.72 11.84 -8.61
C GLU A 205 -3.23 10.74 -9.57
N GLN A 206 -3.82 9.55 -9.48
CA GLN A 206 -3.57 8.42 -10.39
C GLN A 206 -4.11 8.64 -11.81
N PHE A 207 -4.88 9.70 -12.02
CA PHE A 207 -5.52 10.07 -13.27
C PHE A 207 -5.20 11.51 -13.68
N GLU A 208 -4.12 12.09 -13.16
CA GLU A 208 -3.66 13.45 -13.48
C GLU A 208 -4.72 14.54 -13.24
N GLY A 209 -5.56 14.40 -12.20
CA GLY A 209 -6.61 15.38 -11.93
C GLY A 209 -7.89 15.18 -12.73
N LYS A 210 -7.98 14.14 -13.55
CA LYS A 210 -9.14 13.88 -14.42
C LYS A 210 -10.13 12.92 -13.72
N GLU A 211 -11.42 13.11 -13.99
CA GLU A 211 -12.47 12.17 -13.57
C GLU A 211 -12.34 10.89 -14.41
N PRO A 212 -12.00 9.73 -13.81
CA PRO A 212 -11.76 8.49 -14.55
C PRO A 212 -13.06 7.74 -14.91
N PHE A 213 -14.20 8.14 -14.33
CA PHE A 213 -15.44 7.38 -14.43
C PHE A 213 -16.51 8.05 -15.30
N HIS A 214 -17.10 7.27 -16.21
CA HIS A 214 -18.32 7.67 -16.91
C HIS A 214 -19.54 7.64 -15.96
N LEU A 215 -20.67 8.24 -16.35
CA LEU A 215 -21.85 8.48 -15.49
C LEU A 215 -22.29 7.26 -14.65
N LEU A 216 -22.39 6.08 -15.25
CA LEU A 216 -22.81 4.85 -14.55
C LEU A 216 -21.76 4.36 -13.56
N GLN A 217 -20.50 4.33 -13.97
CA GLN A 217 -19.37 3.97 -13.10
C GLN A 217 -19.27 4.95 -11.93
N ARG A 218 -19.46 6.24 -12.19
CA ARG A 218 -19.47 7.29 -11.18
C ARG A 218 -20.55 7.05 -10.11
N LEU A 219 -21.77 6.71 -10.52
CA LEU A 219 -22.86 6.40 -9.57
C LEU A 219 -22.54 5.16 -8.72
N PHE A 220 -21.94 4.14 -9.33
CA PHE A 220 -21.52 2.95 -8.62
C PHE A 220 -20.40 3.25 -7.60
N PHE A 221 -19.29 3.84 -8.06
CA PHE A 221 -18.11 4.10 -7.25
C PHE A 221 -18.33 5.15 -6.17
N LYS A 222 -19.16 6.17 -6.43
CA LYS A 222 -19.62 7.10 -5.40
C LYS A 222 -20.22 6.37 -4.20
N ASN A 223 -21.05 5.36 -4.44
CA ASN A 223 -21.68 4.60 -3.36
C ASN A 223 -20.79 3.48 -2.80
N ALA A 224 -19.88 2.92 -3.60
CA ALA A 224 -18.98 1.86 -3.15
C ALA A 224 -17.83 2.38 -2.27
N PHE A 225 -17.25 3.53 -2.64
CA PHE A 225 -15.99 4.03 -2.10
C PHE A 225 -16.12 5.32 -1.28
N SER A 226 -17.33 5.88 -1.14
CA SER A 226 -17.59 6.87 -0.10
C SER A 226 -17.82 6.16 1.24
N PHE A 227 -16.87 6.31 2.17
CA PHE A 227 -16.94 5.66 3.48
C PHE A 227 -18.24 5.96 4.22
N GLY A 228 -18.84 4.94 4.81
CA GLY A 228 -20.05 5.05 5.63
C GLY A 228 -21.38 5.07 4.86
N THR A 229 -21.37 5.09 3.52
CA THR A 229 -22.57 4.86 2.71
C THR A 229 -23.06 3.41 2.82
N GLY A 230 -24.35 3.14 2.56
CA GLY A 230 -24.91 1.79 2.69
C GLY A 230 -24.20 0.73 1.84
N PHE A 231 -23.79 1.09 0.61
CA PHE A 231 -23.10 0.17 -0.28
C PHE A 231 -21.64 -0.04 0.13
N ASN A 232 -20.91 1.01 0.54
CA ASN A 232 -19.61 0.86 1.18
C ASN A 232 -19.65 -0.07 2.40
N LYS A 233 -20.65 0.10 3.28
CA LYS A 233 -20.82 -0.76 4.46
C LYS A 233 -21.03 -2.22 4.07
N PHE A 234 -21.84 -2.47 3.04
CA PHE A 234 -22.10 -3.79 2.49
C PHE A 234 -20.83 -4.43 1.90
N LEU A 235 -20.04 -3.69 1.13
CA LEU A 235 -18.78 -4.17 0.58
C LEU A 235 -17.77 -4.49 1.68
N ALA A 236 -17.59 -3.61 2.67
CA ALA A 236 -16.69 -3.84 3.79
C ALA A 236 -17.06 -5.12 4.58
N LYS A 237 -18.36 -5.37 4.80
CA LYS A 237 -18.83 -6.62 5.44
C LYS A 237 -18.54 -7.87 4.62
N ARG A 238 -18.56 -7.79 3.29
CA ARG A 238 -18.20 -8.92 2.42
C ARG A 238 -16.70 -9.11 2.31
N MET A 239 -15.95 -8.02 2.41
CA MET A 239 -14.51 -8.04 2.31
C MET A 239 -13.87 -8.72 3.53
N VAL A 240 -14.42 -8.47 4.73
CA VAL A 240 -13.96 -9.08 5.98
C VAL A 240 -14.72 -10.39 6.23
N ALA A 241 -14.10 -11.52 5.87
CA ALA A 241 -14.71 -12.84 6.04
C ALA A 241 -14.68 -13.35 7.49
N ASP A 242 -13.79 -12.83 8.33
CA ASP A 242 -13.65 -13.20 9.75
C ASP A 242 -13.74 -11.97 10.67
N PRO A 243 -14.96 -11.43 10.89
CA PRO A 243 -15.15 -10.26 11.74
C PRO A 243 -14.77 -10.52 13.21
N VAL A 244 -14.74 -11.78 13.67
CA VAL A 244 -14.38 -12.12 15.05
C VAL A 244 -12.90 -11.86 15.29
N SER A 245 -12.02 -12.34 14.42
CA SER A 245 -10.59 -12.06 14.50
C SER A 245 -10.21 -10.65 14.03
N PHE A 246 -10.93 -10.09 13.06
CA PHE A 246 -10.70 -8.73 12.59
C PHE A 246 -10.94 -7.67 13.68
N SER A 247 -11.98 -7.83 14.50
CA SER A 247 -12.37 -6.83 15.49
C SER A 247 -11.27 -6.45 16.50
N PRO A 248 -10.63 -7.40 17.21
CA PRO A 248 -9.53 -7.08 18.12
C PRO A 248 -8.30 -6.54 17.37
N ALA A 249 -7.94 -7.09 16.20
CA ALA A 249 -6.82 -6.60 15.39
C ALA A 249 -7.02 -5.14 14.94
N PHE A 250 -8.25 -4.81 14.52
CA PHE A 250 -8.64 -3.47 14.14
C PHE A 250 -8.62 -2.50 15.33
N LYS A 251 -9.11 -2.93 16.50
CA LYS A 251 -9.02 -2.16 17.75
C LYS A 251 -7.55 -1.93 18.13
N GLU A 252 -6.69 -2.93 17.99
CA GLU A 252 -5.25 -2.85 18.24
C GLU A 252 -4.56 -1.86 17.29
N LEU A 253 -4.83 -1.94 15.98
CA LEU A 253 -4.33 -0.99 14.98
C LEU A 253 -4.67 0.45 15.37
N LEU A 254 -5.93 0.72 15.72
CA LEU A 254 -6.35 2.06 16.12
C LEU A 254 -5.72 2.52 17.44
N ALA A 255 -5.50 1.60 18.39
CA ALA A 255 -4.97 1.93 19.70
C ALA A 255 -3.44 2.08 19.72
N LYS A 256 -2.72 1.32 18.90
CA LYS A 256 -1.25 1.24 18.90
C LYS A 256 -0.61 2.04 17.77
N TRP A 257 -1.12 1.91 16.56
CA TRP A 257 -0.58 2.67 15.42
C TRP A 257 -1.13 4.09 15.41
N ASP A 258 -2.44 4.24 15.63
CA ASP A 258 -3.18 5.51 15.53
C ASP A 258 -2.74 6.33 14.31
N PRO A 259 -2.93 5.79 13.09
CA PRO A 259 -2.37 6.40 11.88
C PRO A 259 -3.02 7.75 11.57
N THR A 260 -2.17 8.70 11.19
CA THR A 260 -2.62 9.98 10.59
C THR A 260 -2.79 9.86 9.09
N LYS A 261 -1.98 9.03 8.43
CA LYS A 261 -1.95 8.85 6.98
C LYS A 261 -2.29 7.42 6.58
N ILE A 262 -2.94 7.28 5.43
CA ILE A 262 -3.18 5.99 4.79
C ILE A 262 -2.65 6.06 3.36
N ILE A 263 -1.65 5.24 3.09
CA ILE A 263 -1.14 5.00 1.74
C ILE A 263 -1.83 3.74 1.21
N LEU A 264 -2.55 3.87 0.11
CA LEU A 264 -3.34 2.81 -0.48
C LEU A 264 -2.95 2.58 -1.95
N CYS A 265 -3.32 1.46 -2.54
CA CYS A 265 -2.99 1.16 -3.94
C CYS A 265 -3.86 1.94 -4.94
N HIS A 266 -5.11 2.24 -4.59
CA HIS A 266 -6.14 2.72 -5.51
C HIS A 266 -6.89 3.98 -5.05
N GLY A 267 -6.63 5.12 -5.70
CA GLY A 267 -7.16 6.43 -5.37
C GLY A 267 -6.22 7.26 -4.51
N ASP A 268 -6.64 8.46 -4.11
CA ASP A 268 -5.75 9.45 -3.52
C ASP A 268 -5.24 9.04 -2.13
N VAL A 269 -4.02 9.43 -1.79
CA VAL A 269 -3.52 9.27 -0.42
C VAL A 269 -4.39 10.04 0.58
N ILE A 270 -4.64 9.42 1.74
CA ILE A 270 -5.29 10.06 2.89
C ILE A 270 -4.17 10.62 3.76
N GLU A 271 -4.08 11.95 3.85
CA GLU A 271 -2.94 12.61 4.51
C GLU A 271 -3.18 12.96 5.98
N ARG A 272 -4.45 12.93 6.42
CA ARG A 272 -4.88 13.31 7.75
C ARG A 272 -6.00 12.40 8.22
N ASP A 273 -6.18 12.34 9.54
CA ASP A 273 -7.30 11.66 10.20
C ASP A 273 -7.46 10.18 9.82
N GLY A 274 -6.37 9.48 9.49
CA GLY A 274 -6.37 8.07 9.08
C GLY A 274 -7.19 7.17 10.01
N SER A 275 -6.99 7.26 11.33
CA SER A 275 -7.78 6.52 12.33
C SER A 275 -9.29 6.81 12.23
N ALA A 276 -9.69 8.05 11.96
CA ALA A 276 -11.10 8.39 11.78
C ALA A 276 -11.66 7.80 10.48
N VAL A 277 -10.87 7.78 9.41
CA VAL A 277 -11.24 7.14 8.15
C VAL A 277 -11.42 5.63 8.31
N PHE A 278 -10.49 4.95 8.99
CA PHE A 278 -10.66 3.52 9.33
C PHE A 278 -11.94 3.28 10.12
N ARG A 279 -12.22 4.07 11.16
CA ARG A 279 -13.46 3.96 11.94
C ARG A 279 -14.70 4.13 11.05
N LYS A 280 -14.67 5.07 10.12
CA LYS A 280 -15.78 5.30 9.18
C LYS A 280 -15.95 4.15 8.17
N ALA A 281 -14.85 3.54 7.74
CA ALA A 281 -14.83 2.45 6.78
C ALA A 281 -15.19 1.08 7.39
N PHE A 282 -14.82 0.83 8.66
CA PHE A 282 -14.91 -0.50 9.28
C PHE A 282 -15.60 -0.55 10.63
N GLY A 283 -15.92 0.57 11.26
CA GLY A 283 -16.52 0.58 12.60
C GLY A 283 -17.82 -0.22 12.70
N HIS A 284 -18.57 -0.37 11.60
CA HIS A 284 -19.78 -1.19 11.53
C HIS A 284 -19.53 -2.69 11.26
N VAL A 285 -18.28 -3.08 11.02
CA VAL A 285 -17.83 -4.48 10.89
C VAL A 285 -17.32 -5.00 12.23
N VAL A 286 -16.72 -4.10 13.02
CA VAL A 286 -16.19 -4.40 14.36
C VAL A 286 -17.32 -4.87 15.27
N ARG A 287 -17.08 -5.98 15.96
CA ARG A 287 -17.92 -6.53 17.01
C ARG A 287 -17.37 -6.09 18.38
N ASP A 288 -18.26 -6.00 19.35
CA ASP A 288 -17.90 -5.74 20.74
C ASP A 288 -17.04 -6.87 21.32
#